data_AF-A0A229SUR8-F1
#
_entry.id   AF-A0A229SUR8-F1
#
_cell.length_a   1.000
_cell.length_b   1.000
_cell.length_c   1.000
_cell.angle_alpha   90.00
_cell.angle_beta   90.00
_cell.angle_gamma   90.00
#
_symmetry.space_group_name_H-M   'P 1'
#
loop_
_entity.id
_entity.type
_entity.pdbx_description
1 polymer ?
#
loop_
_entity_poly.entity_id
_entity_poly.type
_entity_poly.pdbx_seq_one_letter_code
_entity_poly.pdbx_strand_id
1 'polypeptide(L)'
;MEQPRDQIGHPRQRPALVLFLDETYQEFSGAPSVLNGARPGRGLVVYRSFAKAFGLAGIRVGCLIAEAGLIAELAPARRFMPIDAVGLAAAAGVPARCWTRCRATIYRVKHCARPACRAGSA
;
A
#
# COMPACT_ATOMS: atom_id res chain seq x y z
N MET A 1 8.20 1.96 28.06
CA MET A 1 8.17 0.66 27.35
C MET A 1 8.51 0.99 25.90
N GLU A 2 9.78 0.85 25.54
CA GLU A 2 10.32 1.17 24.21
C GLU A 2 9.48 0.44 23.15
N GLN A 3 8.97 1.15 22.14
CA GLN A 3 8.19 0.47 21.10
C GLN A 3 9.15 -0.30 20.18
N PRO A 4 8.83 -1.54 19.77
CA PRO A 4 9.67 -2.33 18.86
C PRO A 4 10.04 -1.62 17.55
N ARG A 5 9.32 -0.55 17.19
CA ARG A 5 9.54 0.29 16.00
C ARG A 5 10.81 1.11 16.06
N ASP A 6 11.21 1.51 17.26
CA ASP A 6 12.42 2.31 17.48
C ASP A 6 13.69 1.46 17.27
N GLN A 7 13.55 0.13 17.26
CA GLN A 7 14.61 -0.83 16.96
C GLN A 7 14.70 -1.18 15.47
N ILE A 8 13.64 -0.95 14.69
CA ILE A 8 13.63 -1.20 13.25
C ILE A 8 14.31 -0.01 12.58
N GLY A 9 15.63 -0.11 12.41
CA GLY A 9 16.43 0.93 11.77
C GLY A 9 15.82 1.41 10.45
N HIS A 10 15.69 2.73 10.30
CA HIS A 10 15.15 3.29 9.07
C HIS A 10 16.15 3.05 7.92
N PRO A 11 15.73 2.45 6.78
CA PRO A 11 16.61 2.16 5.66
C PRO A 11 17.26 3.41 5.02
N ARG A 12 16.84 4.62 5.42
CA ARG A 12 17.44 5.91 5.01
C ARG A 12 18.97 5.96 5.09
N GLN A 13 19.59 5.14 5.94
CA GLN A 13 21.04 5.14 6.16
C GLN A 13 21.82 4.12 5.32
N ARG A 14 21.15 3.26 4.53
CA ARG A 14 21.80 2.23 3.69
C ARG A 14 21.13 2.16 2.30
N PRO A 15 21.72 2.80 1.27
CA PRO A 15 21.06 2.98 -0.04
C PRO A 15 20.72 1.69 -0.79
N ALA A 16 21.26 0.54 -0.38
CA ALA A 16 20.99 -0.77 -0.96
C ALA A 16 20.03 -1.66 -0.14
N LEU A 17 19.54 -1.17 1.02
CA LEU A 17 18.69 -1.98 1.91
C LEU A 17 17.21 -1.66 1.69
N VAL A 18 16.42 -2.67 1.35
CA VAL A 18 14.96 -2.60 1.38
C VAL A 18 14.46 -3.26 2.67
N LEU A 19 13.72 -2.49 3.47
CA LEU A 19 12.97 -2.97 4.62
C LEU A 19 11.53 -3.30 4.21
N PHE A 20 11.15 -4.57 4.33
CA PHE A 20 9.78 -5.01 4.12
C PHE A 20 9.07 -5.20 5.47
N LEU A 21 8.01 -4.44 5.70
CA LEU A 21 7.20 -4.52 6.91
C LEU A 21 5.83 -5.11 6.59
N ASP A 22 5.51 -6.25 7.18
CA ASP A 22 4.17 -6.83 7.13
C ASP A 22 3.28 -6.24 8.24
N GLU A 23 2.30 -5.44 7.85
CA GLU A 23 1.30 -4.85 8.75
C GLU A 23 -0.09 -5.50 8.57
N THR A 24 -0.15 -6.80 8.23
CA THR A 24 -1.41 -7.56 8.08
C THR A 24 -2.33 -7.52 9.30
N TYR A 25 -1.77 -7.39 10.51
CA TYR A 25 -2.53 -7.40 11.77
C TYR A 25 -2.61 -6.03 12.44
N GLN A 26 -2.22 -4.97 11.74
CA GLN A 26 -2.08 -3.65 12.33
C GLN A 26 -3.41 -3.03 12.77
N GLU A 27 -4.56 -3.47 12.24
CA GLU A 27 -5.88 -3.09 12.73
C GLU A 27 -6.19 -3.63 14.14
N PHE A 28 -5.50 -4.69 14.58
CA PHE A 28 -5.68 -5.29 15.90
C PHE A 28 -4.64 -4.80 16.93
N SER A 29 -3.61 -4.08 16.48
CA SER A 29 -2.43 -3.81 17.33
C SER A 29 -2.68 -2.74 18.41
N GLY A 30 -3.71 -1.90 18.25
CA GLY A 30 -3.95 -0.71 19.09
C GLY A 30 -2.87 0.38 18.99
N ALA A 31 -1.71 0.05 18.40
CA ALA A 31 -0.63 0.97 18.10
C ALA A 31 -0.90 1.68 16.76
N PRO A 32 -0.34 2.87 16.53
CA PRO A 32 -0.39 3.52 15.22
C PRO A 32 0.25 2.68 14.10
N SER A 33 0.12 2.96 12.80
CA SER A 33 0.95 2.27 11.78
C SER A 33 2.41 2.79 11.76
N VAL A 34 3.32 2.21 10.98
CA VAL A 34 4.57 2.89 10.58
C VAL A 34 4.29 4.05 9.62
N LEU A 35 3.23 3.94 8.83
CA LEU A 35 2.81 4.91 7.82
C LEU A 35 1.94 6.02 8.41
N ASN A 36 2.01 6.19 9.72
CA ASN A 36 1.10 6.96 10.55
C ASN A 36 1.13 8.45 10.21
N GLY A 37 0.43 8.87 9.16
CA GLY A 37 0.40 10.24 8.65
C GLY A 37 1.63 10.60 7.81
N ALA A 38 2.51 9.63 7.55
CA ALA A 38 3.74 9.79 6.82
C ALA A 38 3.73 8.94 5.55
N ARG A 39 4.38 9.43 4.50
CA ARG A 39 4.70 8.60 3.34
C ARG A 39 5.82 7.62 3.69
N PRO A 40 5.86 6.42 3.10
CA PRO A 40 6.99 5.51 3.28
C PRO A 40 8.29 6.20 2.88
N GLY A 41 9.33 6.04 3.70
CA GLY A 41 10.67 6.53 3.38
C GLY A 41 11.34 5.72 2.28
N ARG A 42 12.49 6.20 1.78
CA ARG A 42 13.32 5.47 0.83
C ARG A 42 13.64 4.07 1.34
N GLY A 43 13.46 3.06 0.50
CA GLY A 43 13.73 1.65 0.83
C GLY A 43 12.75 1.02 1.83
N LEU A 44 11.61 1.64 2.16
CA LEU A 44 10.56 1.02 2.98
C LEU A 44 9.41 0.51 2.10
N VAL A 45 9.07 -0.77 2.24
CA VAL A 45 7.87 -1.38 1.67
C VAL A 45 6.99 -1.86 2.82
N VAL A 46 5.73 -1.46 2.82
CA VAL A 46 4.74 -1.91 3.80
C VAL A 46 3.68 -2.75 3.09
N TYR A 47 3.44 -3.95 3.58
CA TYR A 47 2.37 -4.82 3.10
C TYR A 47 1.15 -4.76 4.00
N ARG A 48 -0.03 -4.70 3.39
CA ARG A 48 -1.33 -4.79 4.05
C ARG A 48 -2.17 -5.87 3.40
N SER A 49 -2.83 -6.66 4.24
CA SER A 49 -3.75 -7.70 3.79
C SER A 49 -5.18 -7.36 4.15
N PHE A 50 -6.11 -7.71 3.26
CA PHE A 50 -7.54 -7.63 3.54
C PHE A 50 -8.11 -8.91 4.16
N ALA A 51 -7.29 -9.95 4.29
CA ALA A 51 -7.74 -11.27 4.72
C ALA A 51 -8.18 -11.34 6.19
N LYS A 52 -7.69 -10.42 7.04
CA LYS A 52 -7.85 -10.51 8.49
C LYS A 52 -8.94 -9.56 8.98
N ALA A 53 -8.57 -8.32 9.31
CA ALA A 53 -9.47 -7.33 9.88
C ALA A 53 -10.74 -7.06 9.05
N PHE A 54 -10.70 -7.36 7.75
CA PHE A 54 -11.79 -7.09 6.83
C PHE A 54 -12.57 -8.34 6.40
N GLY A 55 -12.20 -9.54 6.88
CA GLY A 55 -12.92 -10.78 6.55
C GLY A 55 -12.83 -11.21 5.08
N LEU A 56 -11.96 -10.59 4.27
CA LEU A 56 -11.85 -10.86 2.83
C LEU A 56 -10.83 -11.96 2.51
N ALA A 57 -10.70 -12.96 3.39
CA ALA A 57 -9.71 -14.03 3.25
C ALA A 57 -9.86 -14.81 1.93
N GLY A 58 -11.10 -15.07 1.50
CA GLY A 58 -11.39 -15.79 0.25
C GLY A 58 -11.13 -14.98 -1.02
N ILE A 59 -11.10 -13.64 -0.93
CA ILE A 59 -10.96 -12.73 -2.08
C ILE A 59 -9.48 -12.53 -2.49
N ARG A 60 -8.54 -12.95 -1.64
CA ARG A 60 -7.09 -12.94 -1.91
C ARG A 60 -6.53 -11.57 -2.30
N VAL A 61 -7.05 -10.50 -1.70
CA VAL A 61 -6.62 -9.12 -1.96
C VAL A 61 -5.67 -8.59 -0.88
N GLY A 62 -4.66 -7.85 -1.31
CA GLY A 62 -3.64 -7.18 -0.50
C GLY A 62 -3.00 -6.04 -1.29
N CYS A 63 -2.22 -5.20 -0.62
CA CYS A 63 -1.53 -4.09 -1.28
C CYS A 63 -0.14 -3.84 -0.68
N LEU A 64 0.74 -3.29 -1.53
CA LEU A 64 2.03 -2.77 -1.14
C LEU A 64 2.00 -1.25 -1.15
N ILE A 65 2.63 -0.65 -0.14
CA ILE A 65 2.79 0.77 0.04
C ILE A 65 4.28 1.06 0.13
N ALA A 66 4.83 1.73 -0.88
CA ALA A 66 6.22 2.15 -0.92
C ALA A 66 6.36 3.41 -1.78
N GLU A 67 7.58 3.94 -1.90
CA GLU A 67 7.87 5.03 -2.83
C GLU A 67 7.63 4.63 -4.29
N ALA A 68 7.27 5.60 -5.13
CA ALA A 68 6.85 5.33 -6.51
C ALA A 68 7.94 4.64 -7.34
N GLY A 69 9.21 5.01 -7.16
CA GLY A 69 10.35 4.38 -7.83
C GLY A 69 10.46 2.89 -7.48
N LEU A 70 10.40 2.56 -6.19
CA LEU A 70 10.49 1.17 -5.74
C LEU A 70 9.31 0.32 -6.20
N ILE A 71 8.09 0.88 -6.25
CA ILE A 71 6.96 0.12 -6.82
C ILE A 71 7.10 -0.04 -8.34
N ALA A 72 7.66 0.95 -9.04
CA ALA A 72 7.95 0.81 -10.47
C ALA A 72 8.98 -0.29 -10.73
N GLU A 73 10.00 -0.43 -9.88
CA GLU A 73 10.97 -1.53 -9.92
C GLU A 73 10.34 -2.89 -9.63
N LEU A 74 9.34 -2.96 -8.74
CA LEU A 74 8.60 -4.19 -8.43
C LEU A 74 7.51 -4.53 -9.46
N ALA A 75 7.06 -3.56 -10.26
CA ALA A 75 5.95 -3.75 -11.19
C ALA A 75 6.16 -4.87 -12.22
N PRO A 76 7.36 -5.08 -12.80
CA PRO A 76 7.65 -6.18 -13.71
C PRO A 76 7.50 -7.57 -13.08
N ALA A 77 7.66 -7.70 -11.75
CA ALA A 77 7.49 -8.97 -11.05
C ALA A 77 6.00 -9.35 -10.86
N ARG A 78 5.06 -8.44 -11.17
CA ARG A 78 3.63 -8.71 -11.04
C ARG A 78 3.16 -9.63 -12.17
N ARG A 79 2.41 -10.67 -11.80
CA ARG A 79 1.73 -11.54 -12.77
C ARG A 79 0.68 -10.77 -13.58
N PHE A 80 0.37 -11.28 -14.77
CA PHE A 80 -0.72 -10.76 -15.60
C PHE A 80 -2.04 -10.79 -14.82
N MET A 81 -2.75 -9.65 -14.78
CA MET A 81 -4.04 -9.47 -14.09
C MET A 81 -4.05 -10.03 -12.65
N PRO A 82 -3.26 -9.44 -11.73
CA PRO A 82 -3.05 -10.01 -10.40
C PRO A 82 -4.28 -9.93 -9.48
N ILE A 83 -5.30 -9.18 -9.89
CA ILE A 83 -6.55 -9.02 -9.15
C ILE A 83 -7.70 -8.94 -10.16
N ASP A 84 -8.81 -9.60 -9.85
CA ASP A 84 -10.03 -9.58 -10.62
C ASP A 84 -10.93 -8.39 -10.25
N ALA A 85 -12.03 -8.21 -10.98
CA ALA A 85 -12.95 -7.09 -10.74
C ALA A 85 -13.65 -7.20 -9.37
N VAL A 86 -13.97 -8.41 -8.90
CA VAL A 86 -14.61 -8.61 -7.59
C VAL A 86 -13.64 -8.27 -6.49
N GLY A 87 -12.38 -8.73 -6.59
CA GLY A 87 -11.35 -8.39 -5.61
C GLY A 87 -11.07 -6.90 -5.50
N LEU A 88 -11.06 -6.19 -6.63
CA LEU A 88 -10.90 -4.74 -6.64
C LEU A 88 -12.09 -4.03 -5.99
N ALA A 89 -13.32 -4.41 -6.33
CA ALA A 89 -14.52 -3.83 -5.77
C ALA A 89 -14.62 -4.06 -4.26
N ALA A 90 -14.31 -5.28 -3.79
CA ALA A 90 -14.29 -5.62 -2.37
C ALA A 90 -13.29 -4.77 -1.59
N ALA A 91 -12.07 -4.58 -2.12
CA ALA A 91 -11.06 -3.73 -1.48
C ALA A 91 -11.46 -2.24 -1.47
N ALA A 92 -12.08 -1.75 -2.54
CA ALA A 92 -12.56 -0.37 -2.62
C ALA A 92 -13.75 -0.08 -1.67
N GLY A 93 -14.54 -1.11 -1.33
CA GLY A 93 -15.65 -1.00 -0.38
C GLY A 93 -15.23 -0.93 1.10
N VAL A 94 -13.95 -1.18 1.41
CA VAL A 94 -13.46 -1.12 2.79
C VAL A 94 -13.46 0.34 3.29
N PRO A 95 -14.11 0.64 4.42
CA PRO A 95 -14.27 2.00 4.88
C PRO A 95 -12.93 2.66 5.21
N ALA A 96 -12.72 3.87 4.69
CA ALA A 96 -11.48 4.64 4.81
C ALA A 96 -11.02 4.84 6.26
N ARG A 97 -11.95 4.85 7.24
CA ARG A 97 -11.64 4.98 8.67
C ARG A 97 -10.69 3.89 9.19
N CYS A 98 -10.75 2.70 8.60
CA CYS A 98 -9.88 1.57 8.93
C CYS A 98 -8.49 1.69 8.27
N TRP A 99 -8.30 2.68 7.40
CA TRP A 99 -7.11 2.92 6.58
C TRP A 99 -6.45 4.29 6.84
N THR A 100 -7.13 5.21 7.54
CA THR A 100 -6.98 6.69 7.42
C THR A 100 -5.65 7.32 7.76
N ARG A 101 -4.59 6.59 8.12
CA ARG A 101 -3.27 7.20 8.23
C ARG A 101 -2.33 6.92 7.09
N CYS A 102 -2.71 6.07 6.14
CA CYS A 102 -1.94 5.80 4.93
C CYS A 102 -2.73 6.31 3.73
N ARG A 103 -2.48 7.55 3.32
CA ARG A 103 -2.96 8.11 2.04
C ARG A 103 -2.22 7.49 0.84
N ALA A 104 -1.82 6.23 0.95
CA ALA A 104 -1.18 5.47 -0.09
C ALA A 104 -2.27 4.83 -0.95
N THR A 105 -2.81 5.68 -1.83
CA THR A 105 -3.45 5.33 -3.09
C THR A 105 -3.38 3.83 -3.40
N ILE A 106 -4.47 3.11 -3.13
CA ILE A 106 -4.69 1.76 -3.66
C ILE A 106 -4.36 1.85 -5.14
N TYR A 107 -3.32 1.12 -5.55
CA TYR A 107 -2.70 1.23 -6.86
C TYR A 107 -3.75 1.23 -7.97
N ARG A 108 -3.96 2.43 -8.53
CA ARG A 108 -4.51 2.77 -9.84
C ARG A 108 -4.71 1.54 -10.72
N VAL A 109 -5.85 0.86 -10.59
CA VAL A 109 -6.20 -0.22 -11.51
C VAL A 109 -6.63 0.41 -12.82
N LYS A 110 -5.80 0.16 -13.83
CA LYS A 110 -5.93 0.49 -15.25
C LYS A 110 -5.86 1.98 -15.59
N HIS A 111 -4.79 2.33 -16.30
CA HIS A 111 -4.87 3.29 -17.40
C HIS A 111 -6.05 2.91 -18.31
N CYS A 112 -7.17 3.60 -18.17
CA CYS A 112 -7.99 3.88 -19.35
C CYS A 112 -7.23 4.96 -20.13
N ALA A 113 -6.64 4.57 -21.26
CA ALA A 113 -6.12 5.52 -22.22
C ALA A 113 -7.29 6.33 -22.79
N ARG A 114 -7.49 7.55 -22.28
CA ARG A 114 -8.04 8.66 -23.07
C ARG A 114 -7.24 9.93 -22.79
N PRO A 115 -6.18 10.21 -23.56
CA PRO A 115 -5.59 11.54 -23.62
C PRO A 115 -6.33 12.35 -24.69
N ALA A 116 -7.51 12.87 -24.39
CA ALA A 116 -8.14 13.91 -25.21
C ALA A 116 -9.30 14.59 -24.46
N CYS A 117 -8.97 15.49 -23.56
CA CYS A 117 -9.71 16.74 -23.39
C CYS A 117 -8.70 17.74 -22.84
N ARG A 118 -7.89 18.27 -23.76
CA ARG A 118 -7.06 19.44 -23.50
C ARG A 118 -7.98 20.61 -23.19
N ALA A 119 -7.49 21.48 -22.31
CA ALA A 119 -7.93 22.85 -22.21
C ALA A 119 -8.25 23.44 -23.59
N GLY A 120 -9.48 23.91 -23.75
CA GLY A 120 -9.89 24.87 -24.76
C GLY A 120 -10.45 26.06 -24.01
N SER A 121 -9.63 27.11 -23.92
CA SER A 121 -9.97 28.45 -23.46
C SER A 121 -11.00 29.10 -24.39
N ALA A 122 -12.09 29.61 -23.82
CA ALA A 122 -12.79 30.83 -24.21
C ALA A 122 -13.66 31.28 -23.03
#